data_AF-B8HI57-F1
#
_entry.id   AF-B8HI57-F1
#
_cell.length_a   1.000
_cell.length_b   1.000
_cell.length_c   1.000
_cell.angle_alpha   90.00
_cell.angle_beta   90.00
_cell.angle_gamma   90.00
#
_symmetry.space_group_name_H-M   'P 1'
#
loop_
_entity.id
_entity.type
_entity.pdbx_description
1 polymer ?
#
loop_
_entity_poly.entity_id
_entity_poly.type
_entity_poly.pdbx_seq_one_letter_code
_entity_poly.pdbx_strand_id
1 'polypeptide(L)'
;MPPAQVKALTEAFTGFRAALDPNDAWANGRLAVVIRAADAAGWSRRTTASALGISRERLQRIARFPAAARHKMPRHELGSVFPAASVAAFRKHEDEVSLRRTRTEKALVAILRAAHHDAGWPYNILGALVEVSGERLRQIAETPVDVTGEQAPTFDTFTRLVKERPAPREGRKLDEAEVERLRRLADRARTATKSVGKRLGSNPSPEQVRALESALQGRLASEELSALLIGLKEDNVSWPDLDSACGYKPGGARARAIRHGYAQTPPSMSRYTPTQLPGWPQPAAVSQLTDSHSV
;
A
#
# COMPACT_ATOMS: atom_id res chain seq x y z
N MET A 1 -9.95 17.25 -6.67
CA MET A 1 -10.70 16.72 -7.82
C MET A 1 -12.14 16.62 -7.38
N PRO A 2 -13.11 17.10 -8.16
CA PRO A 2 -14.54 16.92 -7.91
C PRO A 2 -14.92 15.46 -7.58
N PRO A 3 -15.85 15.22 -6.63
CA PRO A 3 -16.25 13.86 -6.23
C PRO A 3 -16.72 12.98 -7.40
N ALA A 4 -17.41 13.56 -8.38
CA ALA A 4 -17.87 12.84 -9.57
C ALA A 4 -16.70 12.31 -10.43
N GLN A 5 -15.63 13.10 -10.59
CA GLN A 5 -14.43 12.72 -11.34
C GLN A 5 -13.62 11.65 -10.59
N VAL A 6 -13.53 11.75 -9.26
CA VAL A 6 -12.91 10.71 -8.42
C VAL A 6 -13.69 9.40 -8.55
N LYS A 7 -15.02 9.46 -8.46
CA LYS A 7 -15.88 8.28 -8.62
C LYS A 7 -15.67 7.62 -9.98
N ALA A 8 -15.67 8.38 -11.07
CA ALA A 8 -15.44 7.86 -12.42
C ALA A 8 -14.06 7.17 -12.55
N LEU A 9 -13.01 7.79 -12.01
CA LEU A 9 -11.66 7.20 -12.01
C LEU A 9 -11.61 5.89 -11.20
N THR A 10 -12.20 5.89 -10.00
CA THR A 10 -12.24 4.70 -9.13
C THR A 10 -13.05 3.56 -9.74
N GLU A 11 -14.19 3.87 -10.37
CA GLU A 11 -15.02 2.88 -11.07
C GLU A 11 -14.30 2.28 -12.27
N ALA A 12 -13.67 3.10 -13.11
CA ALA A 12 -12.89 2.63 -14.25
C ALA A 12 -11.70 1.76 -13.82
N PHE A 13 -10.99 2.17 -12.76
CA PHE A 13 -9.88 1.40 -12.22
C PHE A 13 -10.34 0.06 -11.62
N THR A 14 -11.44 0.07 -10.87
CA THR A 14 -12.04 -1.15 -10.30
C THR A 14 -12.48 -2.10 -11.40
N GLY A 15 -13.12 -1.58 -12.45
CA GLY A 15 -13.55 -2.35 -13.62
C GLY A 15 -12.37 -2.99 -14.36
N PHE A 16 -11.30 -2.23 -14.59
CA PHE A 16 -10.06 -2.73 -15.18
C PHE A 16 -9.40 -3.81 -14.31
N ARG A 17 -9.29 -3.58 -13.00
CA ARG A 17 -8.72 -4.56 -12.07
C ARG A 17 -9.52 -5.85 -12.06
N ALA A 18 -10.85 -5.76 -12.03
CA ALA A 18 -11.73 -6.92 -12.10
C ALA A 18 -11.54 -7.68 -13.42
N ALA A 19 -11.41 -6.99 -14.55
CA ALA A 19 -11.20 -7.64 -15.85
C ALA A 19 -9.84 -8.33 -16.01
N LEU A 20 -8.84 -7.96 -15.20
CA LEU A 20 -7.53 -8.62 -15.14
C LEU A 20 -7.46 -9.75 -14.11
N ASP A 21 -8.43 -9.85 -13.19
CA ASP A 21 -8.40 -10.84 -12.13
C ASP A 21 -8.59 -12.25 -12.71
N PRO A 22 -7.62 -13.18 -12.54
CA PRO A 22 -7.79 -14.56 -12.98
C PRO A 22 -8.96 -15.28 -12.29
N ASN A 23 -9.47 -14.73 -11.18
CA ASN A 23 -10.63 -15.21 -10.43
C ASN A 23 -11.89 -14.36 -10.64
N ASP A 24 -11.96 -13.51 -11.68
CA ASP A 24 -13.17 -12.75 -12.01
C ASP A 24 -14.38 -13.68 -12.16
N ALA A 25 -15.35 -13.54 -11.26
CA ALA A 25 -16.54 -14.37 -11.20
C ALA A 25 -17.40 -14.22 -12.45
N TRP A 26 -17.44 -13.04 -13.07
CA TRP A 26 -18.20 -12.82 -14.30
C TRP A 26 -17.55 -13.56 -15.47
N ALA A 27 -16.23 -13.40 -15.65
CA ALA A 27 -15.50 -14.03 -16.75
C ALA A 27 -15.47 -15.55 -16.61
N ASN A 28 -15.12 -16.05 -15.43
CA ASN A 28 -15.09 -17.48 -15.17
C ASN A 28 -16.50 -18.08 -15.18
N GLY A 29 -17.53 -17.36 -14.71
CA GLY A 29 -18.91 -17.82 -14.77
C GLY A 29 -19.42 -18.00 -16.21
N ARG A 30 -19.04 -17.11 -17.14
CA ARG A 30 -19.32 -17.23 -18.58
C ARG A 30 -18.65 -18.47 -19.19
N LEU A 31 -17.37 -18.67 -18.90
CA LEU A 31 -16.60 -19.81 -19.42
C LEU A 31 -17.04 -21.14 -18.80
N ALA A 32 -17.49 -21.13 -17.54
CA ALA A 32 -17.96 -22.31 -16.82
C ALA A 32 -19.23 -22.91 -17.41
N VAL A 33 -20.02 -22.13 -18.17
CA VAL A 33 -21.25 -22.60 -18.83
C VAL A 33 -21.01 -23.86 -19.67
N VAL A 34 -19.98 -23.86 -20.52
CA VAL A 34 -19.66 -25.00 -21.40
C VAL A 34 -19.01 -26.13 -20.62
N ILE A 35 -18.11 -25.81 -19.69
CA ILE A 35 -17.38 -26.83 -18.91
C ILE A 35 -18.33 -27.64 -18.02
N ARG A 36 -19.30 -26.98 -17.37
CA ARG A 36 -20.29 -27.66 -16.54
C ARG A 36 -21.32 -28.44 -17.36
N ALA A 37 -21.67 -27.95 -18.54
CA ALA A 37 -22.51 -28.71 -19.48
C ALA A 37 -21.80 -29.99 -19.96
N ALA A 38 -20.49 -29.91 -20.23
CA ALA A 38 -19.68 -31.07 -20.60
C ALA A 38 -19.59 -32.11 -19.48
N ASP A 39 -19.34 -31.67 -18.25
CA ASP A 39 -19.31 -32.53 -17.06
C ASP A 39 -20.66 -33.22 -16.83
N ALA A 40 -21.76 -32.47 -16.91
CA ALA A 40 -23.13 -33.02 -16.79
C ALA A 40 -23.51 -33.98 -17.92
N ALA A 41 -22.94 -33.79 -19.11
CA ALA A 41 -23.14 -34.67 -20.25
C ALA A 41 -22.20 -35.91 -20.24
N GLY A 42 -21.33 -36.05 -19.23
CA GLY A 42 -20.46 -37.21 -19.06
C GLY A 42 -19.12 -37.13 -19.81
N TRP A 43 -18.73 -35.96 -20.30
CA TRP A 43 -17.44 -35.77 -20.97
C TRP A 43 -16.29 -35.70 -19.96
N SER A 44 -15.22 -36.45 -20.20
CA SER A 44 -14.05 -36.42 -19.32
C SER A 44 -13.37 -35.04 -19.34
N ARG A 45 -12.81 -34.63 -18.19
CA ARG A 45 -12.04 -33.37 -18.09
C ARG A 45 -10.86 -33.30 -19.07
N ARG A 46 -10.25 -34.45 -19.41
CA ARG A 46 -9.14 -34.54 -20.37
C ARG A 46 -9.64 -34.19 -21.77
N THR A 47 -10.74 -34.81 -22.19
CA THR A 47 -11.36 -34.58 -23.50
C THR A 47 -11.81 -33.13 -23.62
N THR A 48 -12.49 -32.60 -22.60
CA THR A 48 -12.97 -31.21 -22.59
C THR A 48 -11.82 -30.20 -22.63
N ALA A 49 -10.77 -30.37 -21.82
CA ALA A 49 -9.61 -29.47 -21.83
C ALA A 49 -8.91 -29.46 -23.20
N SER A 50 -8.72 -30.66 -23.79
CA SER A 50 -8.12 -30.81 -25.12
C SER A 50 -8.96 -30.14 -26.20
N ALA A 51 -10.28 -30.36 -26.21
CA ALA A 51 -11.18 -29.80 -27.22
C ALA A 51 -11.30 -28.27 -27.13
N LEU A 52 -11.29 -27.71 -25.91
CA LEU A 52 -11.33 -26.27 -25.68
C LEU A 52 -9.96 -25.59 -25.87
N GLY A 53 -8.87 -26.37 -25.99
CA GLY A 53 -7.51 -25.84 -26.12
C GLY A 53 -7.04 -25.10 -24.86
N ILE A 54 -7.40 -25.60 -23.67
CA ILE A 54 -7.01 -25.01 -22.38
C ILE A 54 -6.35 -26.06 -21.49
N SER A 55 -5.52 -25.61 -20.53
CA SER A 55 -4.91 -26.51 -19.57
C SER A 55 -5.94 -27.12 -18.61
N ARG A 56 -5.60 -28.29 -18.03
CA ARG A 56 -6.48 -28.97 -17.05
C ARG A 56 -6.66 -28.13 -15.78
N GLU A 57 -5.62 -27.43 -15.36
CA GLU A 57 -5.63 -26.54 -14.20
C GLU A 57 -6.56 -25.35 -14.46
N ARG A 58 -6.49 -24.75 -15.66
CA ARG A 58 -7.40 -23.66 -16.07
C ARG A 58 -8.85 -24.14 -16.09
N LEU A 59 -9.12 -25.32 -16.66
CA LEU A 59 -10.45 -25.92 -16.66
C LEU A 59 -10.97 -26.14 -15.23
N GLN A 60 -10.15 -26.73 -14.34
CA GLN A 60 -10.53 -26.98 -12.95
C GLN A 60 -10.81 -25.68 -12.18
N ARG A 61 -10.01 -24.63 -12.41
CA ARG A 61 -10.24 -23.32 -11.80
C ARG A 61 -11.57 -22.72 -12.25
N ILE A 62 -11.83 -22.71 -13.57
CA ILE A 62 -13.08 -22.18 -14.13
C ILE A 62 -14.30 -22.98 -13.63
N ALA A 63 -14.18 -24.30 -13.53
CA ALA A 63 -15.28 -25.18 -13.11
C ALA A 63 -15.80 -24.92 -11.68
N ARG A 64 -15.03 -24.22 -10.84
CA ARG A 64 -15.45 -23.84 -9.46
C ARG A 64 -16.49 -22.74 -9.45
N PHE A 65 -16.60 -21.97 -10.54
CA PHE A 65 -17.49 -20.83 -10.58
C PHE A 65 -18.91 -21.26 -10.96
N PRO A 66 -19.94 -20.64 -10.35
CA PRO A 66 -21.32 -20.86 -10.76
C PRO A 66 -21.52 -20.36 -12.20
N ALA A 67 -22.29 -21.13 -12.98
CA ALA A 67 -22.61 -20.78 -14.36
C ALA A 67 -24.02 -20.18 -14.39
N ALA A 68 -24.16 -18.99 -14.96
CA ALA A 68 -25.44 -18.26 -14.99
C ALA A 68 -26.45 -18.84 -16.00
N ALA A 69 -25.98 -19.57 -17.02
CA ALA A 69 -26.80 -20.13 -18.08
C ALA A 69 -26.59 -21.64 -18.24
N ARG A 70 -27.65 -22.36 -18.62
CA ARG A 70 -27.59 -23.78 -18.98
C ARG A 70 -27.28 -23.89 -20.48
N HIS A 71 -26.10 -24.41 -20.82
CA HIS A 71 -25.77 -24.82 -22.19
C HIS A 71 -26.21 -26.27 -22.41
N LYS A 72 -26.92 -26.54 -23.51
CA LYS A 72 -27.34 -27.90 -23.85
C LYS A 72 -26.20 -28.61 -24.57
N MET A 73 -25.87 -29.80 -24.10
CA MET A 73 -24.80 -30.61 -24.68
C MET A 73 -25.26 -32.07 -24.80
N PRO A 74 -24.99 -32.74 -25.93
CA PRO A 74 -25.32 -34.16 -26.08
C PRO A 74 -24.52 -34.99 -25.09
N ARG A 75 -25.16 -36.06 -24.59
CA ARG A 75 -24.51 -37.05 -23.72
C ARG A 75 -23.32 -37.67 -24.45
N HIS A 76 -22.26 -37.93 -23.71
CA HIS A 76 -21.09 -38.61 -24.22
C HIS A 76 -21.44 -40.06 -24.59
N GLU A 77 -20.96 -40.50 -25.74
CA GLU A 77 -21.06 -41.86 -26.25
C GLU A 77 -19.67 -42.33 -26.61
N LEU A 78 -19.38 -43.63 -26.45
CA LEU A 78 -18.04 -44.14 -26.72
C LEU A 78 -17.66 -43.89 -28.19
N GLY A 79 -16.52 -43.23 -28.42
CA GLY A 79 -16.04 -42.88 -29.76
C GLY A 79 -16.64 -41.59 -30.34
N SER A 80 -17.54 -40.89 -29.63
CA SER A 80 -18.07 -39.62 -30.10
C SER A 80 -17.07 -38.47 -29.92
N VAL A 81 -17.08 -37.55 -30.88
CA VAL A 81 -16.19 -36.37 -30.88
C VAL A 81 -16.85 -35.24 -30.08
N PHE A 82 -16.03 -34.45 -29.37
CA PHE A 82 -16.52 -33.30 -28.62
C PHE A 82 -17.29 -32.33 -29.55
N PRO A 83 -18.52 -31.93 -29.23
CA PRO A 83 -19.36 -31.12 -30.11
C PRO A 83 -18.71 -29.80 -30.52
N ALA A 84 -18.56 -29.57 -31.83
CA ALA A 84 -17.99 -28.34 -32.38
C ALA A 84 -18.77 -27.09 -31.95
N ALA A 85 -20.11 -27.19 -31.82
CA ALA A 85 -20.96 -26.10 -31.33
C ALA A 85 -20.61 -25.67 -29.90
N SER A 86 -20.20 -26.61 -29.04
CA SER A 86 -19.75 -26.30 -27.66
C SER A 86 -18.38 -25.60 -27.67
N VAL A 87 -17.48 -25.99 -28.58
CA VAL A 87 -16.20 -25.28 -28.77
C VAL A 87 -16.45 -23.84 -29.24
N ALA A 88 -17.31 -23.66 -30.24
CA ALA A 88 -17.67 -22.33 -30.75
C ALA A 88 -18.32 -21.45 -29.66
N ALA A 89 -19.21 -22.02 -28.84
CA ALA A 89 -19.80 -21.31 -27.71
C ALA A 89 -18.76 -20.87 -26.67
N PHE A 90 -17.80 -21.74 -26.35
CA PHE A 90 -16.71 -21.40 -25.43
C PHE A 90 -15.82 -20.28 -25.99
N ARG A 91 -15.45 -20.35 -27.28
CA ARG A 91 -14.67 -19.29 -27.95
C ARG A 91 -15.41 -17.96 -27.95
N LYS A 92 -16.71 -17.96 -28.25
CA LYS A 92 -17.54 -16.76 -28.14
C LYS A 92 -17.48 -16.14 -26.73
N HIS A 93 -17.51 -16.95 -25.68
CA HIS A 93 -17.35 -16.42 -24.32
C HIS A 93 -15.93 -15.92 -24.02
N GLU A 94 -14.88 -16.54 -24.57
CA GLU A 94 -13.51 -16.00 -24.49
C GLU A 94 -13.39 -14.65 -25.20
N ASP A 95 -14.05 -14.50 -26.36
CA ASP A 95 -14.10 -13.24 -27.10
C ASP A 95 -14.85 -12.17 -26.32
N GLU A 96 -15.99 -12.50 -25.68
CA GLU A 96 -16.74 -11.58 -24.80
C GLU A 96 -15.87 -11.11 -23.62
N VAL A 97 -15.12 -12.01 -22.99
CA VAL A 97 -14.20 -11.68 -21.87
C VAL A 97 -13.05 -10.80 -22.36
N SER A 98 -12.45 -11.14 -23.49
CA SER A 98 -11.36 -10.38 -24.09
C SER A 98 -11.81 -8.97 -24.49
N LEU A 99 -12.97 -8.87 -25.12
CA LEU A 99 -13.59 -7.61 -25.50
C LEU A 99 -13.89 -6.73 -24.28
N ARG A 100 -14.43 -7.31 -23.19
CA ARG A 100 -14.64 -6.58 -21.94
C ARG A 100 -13.32 -6.04 -21.40
N ARG A 101 -12.27 -6.86 -21.36
CA ARG A 101 -10.93 -6.45 -20.89
C ARG A 101 -10.40 -5.28 -21.71
N THR A 102 -10.41 -5.39 -23.04
CA THR A 102 -9.96 -4.32 -23.94
C THR A 102 -10.78 -3.04 -23.75
N ARG A 103 -12.11 -3.13 -23.59
CA ARG A 103 -12.97 -1.97 -23.29
C ARG A 103 -12.61 -1.30 -21.97
N THR A 104 -12.45 -2.08 -20.90
CA THR A 104 -12.08 -1.52 -19.59
C THR A 104 -10.69 -0.88 -19.59
N GLU A 105 -9.76 -1.44 -20.36
CA GLU A 105 -8.42 -0.89 -20.55
C GLU A 105 -8.47 0.42 -21.34
N LYS A 106 -9.17 0.43 -22.48
CA LYS A 106 -9.42 1.63 -23.30
C LYS A 106 -10.02 2.77 -22.47
N ALA A 107 -11.10 2.48 -21.73
CA ALA A 107 -11.77 3.45 -20.88
C ALA A 107 -10.84 4.03 -19.80
N LEU A 108 -10.08 3.18 -19.09
CA LEU A 108 -9.14 3.64 -18.06
C LEU A 108 -8.02 4.50 -18.67
N VAL A 109 -7.45 4.09 -19.81
CA VAL A 109 -6.41 4.86 -20.50
C VAL A 109 -6.94 6.21 -20.97
N ALA A 110 -8.15 6.26 -21.54
CA ALA A 110 -8.80 7.50 -21.95
C ALA A 110 -9.00 8.46 -20.76
N ILE A 111 -9.50 7.95 -19.63
CA ILE A 111 -9.70 8.71 -18.40
C ILE A 111 -8.37 9.24 -17.85
N LEU A 112 -7.34 8.40 -17.80
CA LEU A 112 -6.01 8.81 -17.30
C LEU A 112 -5.36 9.86 -18.19
N ARG A 113 -5.51 9.75 -19.51
CA ARG A 113 -5.00 10.74 -20.47
C ARG A 113 -5.75 12.07 -20.33
N ALA A 114 -7.08 12.05 -20.22
CA ALA A 114 -7.87 13.25 -20.01
C ALA A 114 -7.53 13.94 -18.66
N ALA A 115 -7.41 13.17 -17.59
CA ALA A 115 -7.05 13.71 -16.28
C ALA A 115 -5.64 14.32 -16.28
N HIS A 116 -4.66 13.64 -16.89
CA HIS A 116 -3.26 14.06 -16.84
C HIS A 116 -2.89 15.10 -17.90
N HIS A 117 -3.19 14.84 -19.18
CA HIS A 117 -2.79 15.71 -20.29
C HIS A 117 -3.68 16.94 -20.43
N ASP A 118 -5.01 16.77 -20.33
CA ASP A 118 -5.94 17.88 -20.57
C ASP A 118 -6.13 18.73 -19.32
N ALA A 119 -6.28 18.08 -18.16
CA ALA A 119 -6.51 18.77 -16.90
C ALA A 119 -5.25 18.94 -16.02
N GLY A 120 -4.10 18.35 -16.37
CA GLY A 120 -2.84 18.59 -15.66
C GLY A 120 -2.70 17.90 -14.30
N TRP A 121 -3.51 16.88 -13.99
CA TRP A 121 -3.42 16.18 -12.71
C TRP A 121 -2.14 15.31 -12.60
N PRO A 122 -1.33 15.47 -11.54
CA PRO A 122 -0.16 14.62 -11.32
C PRO A 122 -0.52 13.17 -11.01
N TYR A 123 0.19 12.20 -11.61
CA TYR A 123 -0.06 10.76 -11.40
C TYR A 123 0.07 10.30 -9.94
N ASN A 124 0.93 10.93 -9.14
CA ASN A 124 1.04 10.62 -7.71
C ASN A 124 -0.24 10.98 -6.93
N ILE A 125 -0.93 12.06 -7.32
CA ILE A 125 -2.21 12.46 -6.73
C ILE A 125 -3.31 11.52 -7.21
N LEU A 126 -3.36 11.23 -8.52
CA LEU A 126 -4.32 10.27 -9.09
C LEU A 126 -4.17 8.88 -8.46
N GLY A 127 -2.92 8.43 -8.26
CA GLY A 127 -2.61 7.15 -7.64
C GLY A 127 -3.09 7.07 -6.19
N ALA A 128 -2.89 8.14 -5.42
CA ALA A 128 -3.37 8.20 -4.04
C ALA A 128 -4.91 8.07 -3.94
N LEU A 129 -5.66 8.56 -4.94
CA LEU A 129 -7.13 8.47 -4.97
C LEU A 129 -7.65 7.05 -5.21
N VAL A 130 -6.90 6.21 -5.94
CA VAL A 130 -7.27 4.83 -6.28
C VAL A 130 -6.43 3.78 -5.56
N GLU A 131 -5.66 4.19 -4.55
CA GLU A 131 -4.78 3.33 -3.74
C GLU A 131 -3.71 2.57 -4.55
N VAL A 132 -3.15 3.21 -5.58
CA VAL A 132 -2.10 2.63 -6.45
C VAL A 132 -0.94 3.62 -6.64
N SER A 133 0.25 3.11 -6.94
CA SER A 133 1.39 3.99 -7.21
C SER A 133 1.15 4.84 -8.47
N GLY A 134 1.54 6.10 -8.43
CA GLY A 134 1.45 6.98 -9.60
C GLY A 134 2.26 6.47 -10.79
N GLU A 135 3.40 5.82 -10.54
CA GLU A 135 4.21 5.18 -11.59
C GLU A 135 3.44 4.06 -12.31
N ARG A 136 2.62 3.28 -11.58
CA ARG A 136 1.79 2.25 -12.22
C ARG A 136 0.70 2.86 -13.10
N LEU A 137 0.09 3.98 -12.69
CA LEU A 137 -0.87 4.69 -13.52
C LEU A 137 -0.23 5.29 -14.78
N ARG A 138 1.00 5.82 -14.66
CA ARG A 138 1.79 6.30 -15.81
C ARG A 138 1.99 5.19 -16.84
N GLN A 139 2.46 4.02 -16.39
CA GLN A 139 2.65 2.85 -17.27
C GLN A 139 1.36 2.43 -17.98
N ILE A 140 0.21 2.46 -17.28
CA ILE A 140 -1.08 2.15 -17.89
C ILE A 140 -1.42 3.19 -18.96
N ALA A 141 -1.32 4.49 -18.65
CA ALA A 141 -1.64 5.57 -19.58
C ALA A 141 -0.77 5.59 -20.86
N GLU A 142 0.48 5.15 -20.74
CA GLU A 142 1.45 5.03 -21.86
C GLU A 142 1.23 3.80 -22.74
N THR A 143 0.32 2.89 -22.35
CA THR A 143 0.01 1.71 -23.18
C THR A 143 -0.52 2.16 -24.55
N PRO A 144 0.02 1.63 -25.67
CA PRO A 144 -0.38 2.02 -27.02
C PRO A 144 -1.75 1.41 -27.38
N VAL A 145 -2.80 1.94 -26.75
CA VAL A 145 -4.18 1.56 -27.00
C VAL A 145 -4.87 2.67 -27.77
N ASP A 146 -5.58 2.27 -28.82
CA ASP A 146 -6.49 3.15 -29.55
C ASP A 146 -7.71 3.48 -28.69
N VAL A 147 -7.75 4.73 -28.20
CA VAL A 147 -8.83 5.29 -27.38
C VAL A 147 -9.86 6.06 -28.20
N THR A 148 -9.79 6.01 -29.54
CA THR A 148 -10.71 6.72 -30.42
C THR A 148 -12.14 6.22 -30.19
N GLY A 149 -13.05 7.15 -29.89
CA GLY A 149 -14.46 6.85 -29.59
C GLY A 149 -14.78 6.55 -28.13
N GLU A 150 -13.79 6.50 -27.23
CA GLU A 150 -14.05 6.43 -25.79
C GLU A 150 -14.37 7.82 -25.24
N GLN A 151 -15.52 7.98 -24.60
CA GLN A 151 -15.88 9.23 -23.91
C GLN A 151 -15.24 9.25 -22.52
N ALA A 152 -14.15 10.02 -22.38
CA ALA A 152 -13.62 10.39 -21.07
C ALA A 152 -14.48 11.51 -20.45
N PRO A 153 -14.71 11.50 -19.12
CA PRO A 153 -15.36 12.61 -18.45
C PRO A 153 -14.46 13.85 -18.52
N THR A 154 -15.06 15.04 -18.59
CA THR A 154 -14.33 16.29 -18.51
C THR A 154 -13.76 16.45 -17.10
N PHE A 155 -12.46 16.73 -17.02
CA PHE A 155 -11.76 16.96 -15.77
C PHE A 155 -11.59 18.45 -15.50
N ASP A 156 -11.72 18.84 -14.24
CA ASP A 156 -11.44 20.21 -13.82
C ASP A 156 -9.93 20.40 -13.85
N THR A 157 -9.48 21.53 -14.41
CA THR A 157 -8.06 21.89 -14.44
C THR A 157 -7.46 21.79 -13.04
N PHE A 158 -6.37 21.06 -12.92
CA PHE A 158 -5.63 20.89 -11.69
C PHE A 158 -5.09 22.25 -11.25
N THR A 159 -5.82 22.89 -10.36
CA THR A 159 -5.30 24.03 -9.61
C THR A 159 -4.57 23.44 -8.42
N ARG A 160 -3.24 23.52 -8.44
CA ARG A 160 -2.44 23.17 -7.27
C ARG A 160 -2.95 24.01 -6.12
N LEU A 161 -3.71 23.41 -5.21
CA LEU A 161 -3.87 23.93 -3.87
C LEU A 161 -2.48 23.91 -3.27
N VAL A 162 -1.75 25.00 -3.51
CA VAL A 162 -0.71 25.44 -2.60
C VAL A 162 -1.48 25.53 -1.30
N LYS A 163 -1.39 24.50 -0.44
CA LYS A 163 -1.61 24.72 0.99
C LYS A 163 -0.82 25.97 1.25
N GLU A 164 -1.50 27.06 1.58
CA GLU A 164 -0.84 28.25 2.10
C GLU A 164 0.20 27.70 3.04
N ARG A 165 1.48 27.92 2.71
CA ARG A 165 2.51 27.69 3.71
C ARG A 165 1.99 28.49 4.89
N PRO A 166 1.72 27.88 6.06
CA PRO A 166 1.47 28.69 7.24
C PRO A 166 2.61 29.71 7.22
N ALA A 167 2.25 31.00 7.28
CA ALA A 167 3.22 32.09 7.22
C ALA A 167 4.41 31.67 8.09
N PRO A 168 5.66 31.82 7.62
CA PRO A 168 6.83 31.31 8.33
C PRO A 168 6.72 31.80 9.77
N ARG A 169 6.32 30.89 10.66
CA ARG A 169 6.31 31.18 12.09
C ARG A 169 7.77 31.42 12.39
N GLU A 170 8.09 32.58 12.97
CA GLU A 170 9.45 32.88 13.40
C GLU A 170 9.94 31.65 14.17
N GLY A 171 10.96 30.98 13.62
CA GLY A 171 11.43 29.72 14.16
C GLY A 171 11.90 29.97 15.58
N ARG A 172 11.35 29.23 16.54
CA ARG A 172 11.85 29.23 17.90
C ARG A 172 13.33 28.84 17.85
N LYS A 173 14.20 29.72 18.33
CA LYS A 173 15.61 29.41 18.49
C LYS A 173 15.77 28.48 19.69
N LEU A 174 16.67 27.50 19.56
CA LEU A 174 17.08 26.67 20.68
C LEU A 174 17.84 27.55 21.68
N ASP A 175 17.54 27.40 22.96
CA ASP A 175 18.39 27.96 24.00
C ASP A 175 19.65 27.09 24.22
N GLU A 176 20.63 27.64 24.93
CA GLU A 176 21.91 26.94 25.16
C GLU A 176 21.74 25.65 25.99
N ALA A 177 20.75 25.62 26.89
CA ALA A 177 20.46 24.45 27.71
C ALA A 177 19.84 23.30 26.89
N GLU A 178 18.98 23.63 25.93
CA GLU A 178 18.37 22.71 24.98
C GLU A 178 19.40 22.13 24.02
N VAL A 179 20.31 22.96 23.50
CA VAL A 179 21.42 22.51 22.67
C VAL A 179 22.29 21.52 23.44
N GLU A 180 22.66 21.84 24.68
CA GLU A 180 23.50 20.97 25.50
C GLU A 180 22.78 19.69 25.93
N ARG A 181 21.46 19.75 26.14
CA ARG A 181 20.64 18.56 26.40
C ARG A 181 20.57 17.64 25.18
N LEU A 182 20.33 18.20 23.99
CA LEU A 182 20.30 17.45 22.72
C LEU A 182 21.65 16.79 22.42
N ARG A 183 22.76 17.51 22.63
CA ARG A 183 24.11 16.99 22.45
C ARG A 183 24.37 15.78 23.37
N ARG A 184 24.12 15.94 24.67
CA ARG A 184 24.31 14.85 25.66
C ARG A 184 23.47 13.62 25.35
N LEU A 185 22.20 13.81 24.96
CA LEU A 185 21.32 12.70 24.57
C LEU A 185 21.77 12.04 23.26
N ALA A 186 22.22 12.81 22.28
CA ALA A 186 22.76 12.28 21.02
C ALA A 186 24.00 11.42 21.26
N ASP A 187 24.93 11.87 22.10
CA ASP A 187 26.15 11.12 22.41
C ASP A 187 25.84 9.82 23.19
N ARG A 188 24.92 9.86 24.16
CA ARG A 188 24.44 8.66 24.86
C ARG A 188 23.67 7.70 23.94
N ALA A 189 22.93 8.21 22.97
CA ALA A 189 22.22 7.38 22.00
C ALA A 189 23.17 6.70 20.99
N ARG A 190 24.28 7.34 20.63
CA ARG A 190 25.31 6.76 19.74
C ARG A 190 26.01 5.55 20.36
N THR A 191 26.23 5.56 21.67
CA THR A 191 26.88 4.44 22.38
C THR A 191 25.95 3.22 22.52
N ALA A 192 24.63 3.40 22.41
CA ALA A 192 23.62 2.37 22.58
C ALA A 192 23.52 1.33 21.44
N THR A 193 24.04 1.63 20.24
CA THR A 193 23.72 0.85 19.02
C THR A 193 24.52 -0.46 18.87
N LYS A 194 25.36 -0.85 19.86
CA LYS A 194 26.29 -1.98 19.71
C LYS A 194 26.07 -3.17 20.66
N SER A 195 25.15 -3.11 21.62
CA SER A 195 25.15 -4.06 22.76
C SER A 195 23.90 -4.91 22.97
N VAL A 196 22.79 -4.69 22.26
CA VAL A 196 21.52 -5.38 22.56
C VAL A 196 21.22 -6.49 21.55
N GLY A 197 21.54 -7.72 21.93
CA GLY A 197 21.24 -8.92 21.13
C GLY A 197 21.70 -10.24 21.75
N LYS A 198 22.57 -10.20 22.76
CA LYS A 198 23.01 -11.41 23.48
C LYS A 198 21.93 -11.82 24.49
N ARG A 199 21.30 -12.98 24.28
CA ARG A 199 20.45 -13.64 25.28
C ARG A 199 21.31 -13.91 26.52
N LEU A 200 20.94 -13.32 27.66
CA LEU A 200 21.54 -13.69 28.94
C LEU A 200 21.06 -15.10 29.31
N GLY A 201 21.97 -15.95 29.76
CA GLY A 201 21.64 -17.26 30.32
C GLY A 201 20.90 -17.13 31.66
N SER A 202 20.51 -18.27 32.24
CA SER A 202 19.74 -18.34 33.49
C SER A 202 20.45 -17.77 34.73
N ASN A 203 21.78 -17.64 34.71
CA ASN A 203 22.58 -16.99 35.77
C ASN A 203 23.64 -16.06 35.13
N PRO A 204 23.30 -14.79 34.87
CA PRO A 204 24.25 -13.83 34.30
C PRO A 204 25.30 -13.42 35.34
N SER A 205 26.55 -13.21 34.90
CA SER A 205 27.58 -12.66 35.77
C SER A 205 27.30 -11.18 36.12
N PRO A 206 27.80 -10.64 37.24
CA PRO A 206 27.62 -9.23 37.60
C PRO A 206 28.11 -8.23 36.52
N GLU A 207 29.12 -8.62 35.74
CA GLU A 207 29.62 -7.82 34.61
C GLU A 207 28.64 -7.82 33.43
N GLN A 208 27.97 -8.94 33.17
CA GLN A 208 26.94 -9.04 32.13
C GLN A 208 25.70 -8.21 32.48
N VAL A 209 25.31 -8.19 33.77
CA VAL A 209 24.21 -7.34 34.24
C VAL A 209 24.55 -5.86 34.06
N ARG A 210 25.74 -5.41 34.49
CA ARG A 210 26.19 -4.02 34.29
C ARG A 210 26.28 -3.61 32.82
N ALA A 211 26.72 -4.51 31.95
CA ALA A 211 26.75 -4.27 30.50
C ALA A 211 25.33 -4.14 29.92
N LEU A 212 24.37 -4.95 30.39
CA LEU A 212 22.97 -4.84 30.01
C LEU A 212 22.34 -3.53 30.51
N GLU A 213 22.57 -3.16 31.76
CA GLU A 213 22.07 -1.89 32.34
C GLU A 213 22.57 -0.68 31.56
N SER A 214 23.86 -0.65 31.23
CA SER A 214 24.45 0.40 30.37
C SER A 214 23.80 0.43 28.98
N ALA A 215 23.53 -0.73 28.38
CA ALA A 215 22.85 -0.83 27.10
C ALA A 215 21.38 -0.34 27.16
N LEU A 216 20.66 -0.67 28.24
CA LEU A 216 19.29 -0.21 28.48
C LEU A 216 19.23 1.30 28.70
N GLN A 217 20.16 1.86 29.47
CA GLN A 217 20.29 3.32 29.63
C GLN A 217 20.56 4.03 28.29
N GLY A 218 21.37 3.42 27.42
CA GLY A 218 21.59 3.94 26.07
C GLY A 218 20.33 3.91 25.20
N ARG A 219 19.54 2.84 25.29
CA ARG A 219 18.24 2.74 24.60
C ARG A 219 17.24 3.79 25.09
N LEU A 220 17.16 4.01 26.40
CA LEU A 220 16.32 5.07 26.98
C LEU A 220 16.74 6.45 26.49
N ALA A 221 18.04 6.78 26.51
CA ALA A 221 18.54 8.04 25.97
C ALA A 221 18.21 8.21 24.46
N SER A 222 18.24 7.11 23.71
CA SER A 222 17.85 7.07 22.30
C SER A 222 16.36 7.35 22.08
N GLU A 223 15.49 6.87 22.98
CA GLU A 223 14.05 7.12 22.97
C GLU A 223 13.73 8.55 23.41
N GLU A 224 14.33 9.02 24.52
CA GLU A 224 14.22 10.40 25.02
C GLU A 224 14.64 11.43 23.98
N LEU A 225 15.76 11.18 23.28
CA LEU A 225 16.22 12.05 22.19
C LEU A 225 15.16 12.18 21.10
N SER A 226 14.50 11.08 20.75
CA SER A 226 13.52 11.06 19.68
C SER A 226 12.24 11.79 20.09
N ALA A 227 11.80 11.63 21.33
CA ALA A 227 10.68 12.39 21.90
C ALA A 227 10.99 13.90 21.94
N LEU A 228 12.19 14.28 22.37
CA LEU A 228 12.61 15.68 22.43
C LEU A 228 12.66 16.34 21.05
N LEU A 229 13.18 15.63 20.03
CA LEU A 229 13.17 16.11 18.64
C LEU A 229 11.76 16.35 18.11
N ILE A 230 10.80 15.51 18.49
CA ILE A 230 9.40 15.64 18.09
C ILE A 230 8.77 16.88 18.75
N GLY A 231 8.91 17.01 20.08
CA GLY A 231 8.37 18.16 20.83
C GLY A 231 8.95 19.49 20.35
N LEU A 232 10.27 19.59 20.20
CA LEU A 232 10.91 20.81 19.68
C LEU A 232 10.46 21.14 18.25
N LYS A 233 10.17 20.11 17.45
CA LYS A 233 9.67 20.32 16.10
C LYS A 233 8.23 20.83 16.10
N GLU A 234 7.39 20.38 17.03
CA GLU A 234 6.03 20.89 17.29
C GLU A 234 6.09 22.35 17.75
N ASP A 235 7.10 22.72 18.54
CA ASP A 235 7.43 24.10 18.96
C ASP A 235 8.06 24.97 17.85
N ASN A 236 8.03 24.51 16.60
CA ASN A 236 8.56 25.21 15.41
C ASN A 236 10.08 25.43 15.37
N VAL A 237 10.89 24.64 16.09
CA VAL A 237 12.33 24.60 15.85
C VAL A 237 12.61 24.03 14.44
N SER A 238 13.66 24.54 13.78
CA SER A 238 14.04 24.14 12.43
C SER A 238 14.81 22.80 12.44
N TRP A 239 14.63 21.97 11.41
CA TRP A 239 15.41 20.73 11.26
C TRP A 239 16.93 20.98 11.18
N PRO A 240 17.42 22.00 10.46
CA PRO A 240 18.85 22.33 10.46
C PRO A 240 19.41 22.63 11.86
N ASP A 241 18.66 23.34 12.71
CA ASP A 241 19.11 23.66 14.07
C ASP A 241 19.18 22.40 14.94
N LEU A 242 18.19 21.51 14.80
CA LEU A 242 18.18 20.21 15.49
C LEU A 242 19.32 19.30 15.01
N ASP A 243 19.60 19.27 13.70
CA ASP A 243 20.74 18.52 13.15
C ASP A 243 22.06 19.04 13.71
N SER A 244 22.24 20.37 13.75
CA SER A 244 23.42 21.02 14.32
C SER A 244 23.59 20.69 15.81
N ALA A 245 22.53 20.84 16.61
CA ALA A 245 22.54 20.57 18.05
C ALA A 245 22.86 19.09 18.37
N CYS A 246 22.38 18.15 17.56
CA CYS A 246 22.67 16.73 17.72
C CYS A 246 23.98 16.27 17.03
N GLY A 247 24.66 17.16 16.30
CA GLY A 247 25.83 16.82 15.48
C GLY A 247 25.52 15.78 14.39
N TYR A 248 24.31 15.80 13.82
CA TYR A 248 23.90 14.94 12.73
C TYR A 248 24.25 15.52 11.36
N LYS A 249 24.32 14.65 10.34
CA LYS A 249 24.32 15.10 8.95
C LYS A 249 22.96 15.73 8.61
N PRO A 250 22.89 16.68 7.65
CA PRO A 250 21.64 17.30 7.24
C PRO A 250 20.54 16.27 6.94
N GLY A 251 19.38 16.43 7.58
CA GLY A 251 18.23 15.53 7.50
C GLY A 251 18.25 14.36 8.49
N GLY A 252 19.29 14.21 9.32
CA GLY A 252 19.46 13.09 10.24
C GLY A 252 18.45 13.08 11.39
N ALA A 253 18.19 14.22 12.01
CA ALA A 253 17.18 14.40 13.05
C ALA A 253 15.78 14.06 12.51
N ARG A 254 15.46 14.55 11.30
CA ARG A 254 14.19 14.25 10.64
C ARG A 254 14.01 12.76 10.36
N ALA A 255 15.02 12.11 9.78
CA ALA A 255 14.97 10.67 9.51
C ALA A 255 14.84 9.83 10.78
N ARG A 256 15.44 10.28 11.89
CA ARG A 256 15.26 9.68 13.21
C ARG A 256 13.84 9.87 13.73
N ALA A 257 13.31 11.09 13.75
CA ALA A 257 11.98 11.38 14.23
C ALA A 257 10.90 10.55 13.49
N ILE A 258 11.00 10.41 12.17
CA ILE A 258 10.08 9.57 11.36
C ILE A 258 10.12 8.11 11.82
N ARG A 259 11.31 7.53 12.03
CA ARG A 259 11.44 6.15 12.54
C ARG A 259 10.79 5.94 13.91
N HIS A 260 10.65 7.00 14.69
CA HIS A 260 10.04 7.01 16.02
C HIS A 260 8.61 7.59 16.04
N GLY A 261 7.95 7.66 14.88
CA GLY A 261 6.51 7.96 14.80
C GLY A 261 6.14 9.42 14.51
N TYR A 262 7.11 10.29 14.22
CA TYR A 262 6.83 11.65 13.77
C TYR A 262 6.11 11.67 12.41
N ALA A 263 5.10 12.53 12.26
CA ALA A 263 4.29 12.77 11.07
C ALA A 263 3.30 11.66 10.65
N GLN A 264 3.51 10.37 10.98
CA GLN A 264 2.53 9.27 10.89
C GLN A 264 3.17 7.97 11.41
N THR A 265 2.52 7.27 12.35
CA THR A 265 2.87 5.86 12.64
C THR A 265 2.38 5.01 11.46
N PRO A 266 3.24 4.21 10.79
CA PRO A 266 2.73 3.24 9.83
C PRO A 266 1.71 2.33 10.52
N PRO A 267 0.51 2.07 9.94
CA PRO A 267 -0.52 1.26 10.58
C PRO A 267 -0.08 -0.18 10.88
N SER A 268 1.04 -0.63 10.30
CA SER A 268 1.65 -1.94 10.52
C SER A 268 2.54 -2.02 11.77
N MET A 269 2.83 -0.91 12.46
CA MET A 269 3.58 -0.92 13.71
C MET A 269 2.66 -0.61 14.88
N SER A 270 2.49 -1.59 15.78
CA SER A 270 1.86 -1.37 17.09
C SER A 270 2.57 -0.23 17.82
N ARG A 271 1.80 0.69 18.43
CA ARG A 271 2.37 1.70 19.34
C ARG A 271 3.25 0.97 20.37
N TYR A 272 4.47 1.45 20.54
CA TYR A 272 5.43 0.82 21.44
C TYR A 272 4.95 0.90 22.88
N THR A 273 4.87 -0.25 23.55
CA THR A 273 4.59 -0.38 24.97
C THR A 273 5.90 -0.61 25.70
N PRO A 274 6.32 0.26 26.63
CA PRO A 274 7.54 0.07 27.42
C PRO A 274 7.47 -1.27 28.18
N THR A 275 8.54 -2.06 28.16
CA THR A 275 8.64 -3.26 28.98
C THR A 275 8.85 -2.85 30.44
N GLN A 276 7.83 -2.98 31.29
CA GLN A 276 7.98 -2.75 32.73
C GLN A 276 8.80 -3.89 33.36
N LEU A 277 9.95 -3.56 33.92
CA LEU A 277 10.75 -4.49 34.72
C LEU A 277 10.33 -4.41 36.20
N PRO A 278 10.38 -5.50 36.97
CA PRO A 278 10.03 -5.49 38.39
C PRO A 278 10.91 -4.50 39.18
N GLY A 279 10.29 -3.58 39.92
CA GLY A 279 10.98 -2.62 40.78
C GLY A 279 11.35 -1.27 40.13
N TRP A 280 10.96 -1.02 38.87
CA TRP A 280 11.18 0.27 38.23
C TRP A 280 9.96 1.20 38.34
N PRO A 281 10.16 2.52 38.55
CA PRO A 281 9.05 3.47 38.62
C PRO A 281 8.32 3.49 37.27
N GLN A 282 6.98 3.49 37.31
CA GLN A 282 6.19 3.61 36.08
C GLN A 282 6.56 4.92 35.37
N PRO A 283 6.94 4.88 34.07
CA PRO A 283 7.08 6.10 33.32
C PRO A 283 5.70 6.77 33.24
N ALA A 284 5.64 8.06 33.60
CA ALA A 284 4.43 8.85 33.47
C ALA A 284 3.92 8.78 32.03
N ALA A 285 2.61 8.64 31.86
CA ALA A 285 1.99 8.64 30.55
C ALA A 285 2.41 9.91 29.79
N VAL A 286 2.79 9.76 28.52
CA VAL A 286 3.31 10.84 27.65
C VAL A 286 2.39 12.07 27.60
N SER A 287 1.10 11.94 27.94
CA SER A 287 0.16 13.05 28.13
C SER A 287 0.46 14.00 29.29
N GLN A 288 1.41 13.72 30.19
CA GLN A 288 1.74 14.60 31.32
C GLN A 288 2.98 15.47 31.09
N LEU A 289 3.63 15.39 29.93
CA LEU A 289 4.74 16.28 29.56
C LEU A 289 4.29 17.57 28.87
N THR A 290 2.99 17.73 28.60
CA THR A 290 2.42 18.90 27.90
C THR A 290 1.68 19.89 28.80
N ASP A 291 1.50 19.63 30.10
CA ASP A 291 0.82 20.56 31.00
C ASP A 291 1.61 20.79 32.29
N SER A 292 2.44 21.83 32.31
CA SER A 292 2.58 22.73 33.47
C SER A 292 3.31 24.00 33.04
N HIS A 293 2.56 25.00 32.54
CA HIS A 293 2.77 26.43 32.79
C HIS A 293 1.58 27.22 32.24
N SER A 294 0.49 27.18 33.00
CA SER A 294 -0.56 28.20 32.95
C SER A 294 -0.49 28.98 34.26
N VAL A 295 -0.14 30.26 34.14
CA VAL A 295 -0.64 31.30 35.04
C VAL A 295 -2.07 31.60 34.62
#